data_AF-A0A7C4YP21-F1
#
_entry.id   AF-A0A7C4YP21-F1
#
_cell.length_a   1.000
_cell.length_b   1.000
_cell.length_c   1.000
_cell.angle_alpha   90.00
_cell.angle_beta   90.00
_cell.angle_gamma   90.00
#
_symmetry.space_group_name_H-M   'P 1'
#
loop_
_entity.id
_entity.type
_entity.pdbx_description
1 polymer ?
#
loop_
_entity_poly.entity_id
_entity_poly.type
_entity_poly.pdbx_seq_one_letter_code
_entity_poly.pdbx_strand_id
1 'polypeptide(L)'
;MMRESTRLTQFLIEELKPKGKILTPFNVISGITVLLGAVLIAIRFIFGLSYVTNLNQEYPWGLWVAFDVMAGVAFSGGAYVLCFVVYILNAEKYHPIIRATVLNGLLGYMFYAGALVFDLGRWWNAINPFIGREFGVNSVLFLVAWHFFLYTICLLIEYSPVLCEYLSLKRVRLFVKSITLGTVIFGIWLSTLHQAGIGALLLMAKPNIHPLWFSEFVPVLFFVSSLFAGLSMVIFEGSISKRVFWGRVKVDREHLIRHEEIILSLG
;
A
#
# COMPACT_ATOMS: atom_id res chain seq x y z
N MET A 1 14.74 -5.71 -27.97
CA MET A 1 13.87 -4.65 -27.42
C MET A 1 12.50 -4.59 -28.08
N MET A 2 12.35 -4.36 -29.39
CA MET A 2 11.00 -4.24 -30.00
C MET A 2 10.12 -5.51 -29.91
N ARG A 3 10.71 -6.71 -29.92
CA ARG A 3 9.96 -7.98 -29.90
C ARG A 3 9.36 -8.34 -28.53
N GLU A 4 9.84 -7.73 -27.45
CA GLU A 4 9.39 -8.00 -26.07
C GLU A 4 8.26 -7.07 -25.64
N SER A 5 8.28 -5.78 -26.04
CA SER A 5 7.14 -4.89 -25.77
C SER A 5 5.87 -5.36 -26.49
N THR A 6 6.01 -5.94 -27.69
CA THR A 6 4.89 -6.54 -28.42
C THR A 6 4.31 -7.75 -27.70
N ARG A 7 5.13 -8.56 -27.01
CA ARG A 7 4.65 -9.70 -26.22
C ARG A 7 3.92 -9.27 -24.96
N LEU A 8 4.42 -8.24 -24.28
CA LEU A 8 3.83 -7.74 -23.04
C LEU A 8 2.49 -7.05 -23.32
N THR A 9 2.42 -6.28 -24.40
CA THR A 9 1.16 -5.69 -24.87
C THR A 9 0.16 -6.75 -25.34
N GLN A 10 0.60 -7.77 -26.08
CA GLN A 10 -0.26 -8.91 -26.43
C GLN A 10 -0.78 -9.67 -25.21
N PHE A 11 0.08 -9.95 -24.23
CA PHE A 11 -0.32 -10.58 -22.97
C PHE A 11 -1.36 -9.74 -22.22
N LEU A 12 -1.14 -8.43 -22.07
CA LEU A 12 -2.10 -7.54 -21.43
C LEU A 12 -3.44 -7.51 -22.17
N ILE A 13 -3.42 -7.43 -23.50
CA ILE A 13 -4.64 -7.45 -24.33
C ILE A 13 -5.37 -8.79 -24.21
N GLU A 14 -4.65 -9.90 -24.13
CA GLU A 14 -5.24 -11.23 -23.91
C GLU A 14 -5.85 -11.36 -22.51
N GLU A 15 -5.23 -10.78 -21.50
CA GLU A 15 -5.72 -10.82 -20.12
C GLU A 15 -6.92 -9.88 -19.89
N LEU A 16 -7.01 -8.80 -20.65
CA LEU A 16 -8.16 -7.89 -20.67
C LEU A 16 -9.40 -8.49 -21.35
N LYS A 17 -9.28 -9.60 -22.08
CA LYS A 17 -10.44 -10.24 -22.71
C LYS A 17 -11.28 -10.96 -21.65
N PRO A 18 -12.61 -10.81 -21.67
CA PRO A 18 -13.48 -11.51 -20.73
C PRO A 18 -13.37 -13.02 -20.95
N LYS A 19 -12.82 -13.74 -19.97
CA LYS A 19 -12.60 -15.20 -20.02
C LYS A 19 -13.88 -16.03 -19.79
N GLY A 20 -15.08 -15.45 -19.96
CA GLY A 20 -16.35 -16.12 -19.69
C GLY A 20 -17.60 -15.27 -19.99
N LYS A 21 -18.77 -15.74 -19.54
CA LYS A 21 -20.05 -15.00 -19.69
C LYS A 21 -19.99 -13.70 -18.89
N ILE A 22 -20.21 -12.57 -19.56
CA ILE A 22 -20.11 -11.23 -18.96
C ILE A 22 -21.21 -11.00 -17.92
N LEU A 23 -22.39 -11.60 -18.12
CA LEU A 23 -23.56 -11.45 -17.25
C LEU A 23 -23.67 -12.60 -16.24
N THR A 24 -22.82 -12.59 -15.21
CA THR A 24 -23.01 -13.40 -13.99
C THR A 24 -23.63 -12.53 -12.89
N PRO A 25 -24.37 -13.09 -11.92
CA PRO A 25 -24.89 -12.31 -10.79
C PRO A 25 -23.81 -11.49 -10.08
N PHE A 26 -22.61 -12.07 -9.94
CA PHE A 26 -21.44 -11.37 -9.40
C PHE A 26 -21.04 -10.16 -10.27
N ASN A 27 -20.92 -10.33 -11.59
CA ASN A 27 -20.55 -9.24 -12.48
C ASN A 27 -21.60 -8.14 -12.55
N VAL A 28 -22.89 -8.49 -12.44
CA VAL A 28 -23.99 -7.52 -12.40
C VAL A 28 -23.91 -6.69 -11.11
N ILE A 29 -23.75 -7.33 -9.95
CA ILE A 29 -23.59 -6.63 -8.67
C ILE A 29 -22.34 -5.75 -8.71
N SER A 30 -21.19 -6.30 -9.11
CA SER A 30 -19.94 -5.54 -9.24
C SER A 30 -20.07 -4.38 -10.23
N GLY A 31 -20.75 -4.58 -11.35
CA GLY A 31 -20.99 -3.54 -12.35
C GLY A 31 -21.84 -2.40 -11.81
N ILE A 32 -22.90 -2.71 -11.07
CA ILE A 32 -23.75 -1.71 -10.39
C ILE A 32 -22.91 -0.94 -9.36
N THR A 33 -22.13 -1.63 -8.52
CA THR A 33 -21.29 -1.00 -7.51
C THR A 33 -20.23 -0.08 -8.14
N VAL A 34 -19.56 -0.53 -9.20
CA VAL A 34 -18.57 0.29 -9.93
C VAL A 34 -19.23 1.51 -10.57
N LEU A 35 -20.41 1.34 -11.17
CA LEU A 35 -21.15 2.45 -11.78
C LEU A 35 -21.58 3.49 -10.73
N LEU A 36 -22.13 3.03 -9.60
CA LEU A 36 -22.47 3.90 -8.47
C LEU A 36 -21.24 4.64 -7.93
N GLY A 37 -20.12 3.92 -7.76
CA GLY A 37 -18.85 4.53 -7.36
C GLY A 37 -18.37 5.60 -8.33
N ALA A 38 -18.43 5.33 -9.65
CA ALA A 38 -18.04 6.29 -10.68
C ALA A 38 -18.93 7.54 -10.68
N VAL A 39 -20.24 7.39 -10.47
CA VAL A 39 -21.19 8.50 -10.35
C VAL A 39 -20.86 9.34 -9.11
N LEU A 40 -20.62 8.72 -7.96
CA LEU A 40 -20.25 9.43 -6.72
C LEU A 40 -18.91 10.17 -6.86
N ILE A 41 -17.92 9.56 -7.53
CA ILE A 41 -16.64 10.21 -7.84
C ILE A 41 -16.84 11.43 -8.74
N ALA A 42 -17.70 11.32 -9.76
CA ALA A 42 -18.02 12.46 -10.63
C ALA A 42 -18.70 13.60 -9.85
N ILE A 43 -19.69 13.27 -9.00
CA ILE A 43 -20.36 14.25 -8.13
C ILE A 43 -19.32 14.92 -7.21
N ARG A 44 -18.42 14.16 -6.61
CA ARG A 44 -17.34 14.67 -5.75
C ARG A 44 -16.43 15.66 -6.45
N PHE A 45 -16.04 15.41 -7.70
CA PHE A 45 -15.16 16.32 -8.43
C PHE A 45 -15.86 17.56 -8.99
N ILE A 46 -17.17 17.47 -9.28
CA ILE A 46 -17.95 18.60 -9.81
C ILE A 46 -18.45 19.50 -8.68
N PHE A 47 -19.04 18.92 -7.63
CA PHE A 47 -19.73 19.66 -6.57
C PHE A 47 -18.92 19.78 -5.27
N GLY A 48 -17.80 19.06 -5.15
CA GLY A 48 -16.88 19.12 -4.00
C GLY A 48 -17.14 18.07 -2.92
N LEU A 49 -16.36 18.11 -1.84
CA LEU A 49 -16.41 17.13 -0.73
C LEU A 49 -17.78 17.09 -0.05
N SER A 50 -18.35 18.26 0.24
CA SER A 50 -19.58 18.39 1.04
C SER A 50 -20.81 17.66 0.48
N TYR A 51 -20.82 17.33 -0.82
CA TYR A 51 -21.94 16.63 -1.45
C TYR A 51 -21.86 15.10 -1.31
N VAL A 52 -20.66 14.57 -1.04
CA VAL A 52 -20.40 13.13 -0.95
C VAL A 52 -19.98 12.73 0.46
N THR A 53 -19.49 13.70 1.24
CA THR A 53 -19.01 13.48 2.59
C THR A 53 -19.84 14.28 3.60
N ASN A 54 -20.20 13.65 4.72
CA ASN A 54 -20.85 14.31 5.86
C ASN A 54 -19.80 14.94 6.81
N LEU A 55 -18.81 15.62 6.24
CA LEU A 55 -17.75 16.29 7.00
C LEU A 55 -18.24 17.64 7.51
N ASN A 56 -17.80 18.02 8.69
CA ASN A 56 -18.08 19.33 9.28
C ASN A 56 -16.81 19.90 9.93
N GLN A 57 -16.91 21.10 10.51
CA GLN A 57 -15.75 21.77 11.09
C GLN A 57 -15.20 21.06 12.35
N GLU A 58 -16.02 20.25 13.03
CA GLU A 58 -15.60 19.45 14.19
C GLU A 58 -14.88 18.17 13.75
N TYR A 59 -15.33 17.56 12.65
CA TYR A 59 -14.80 16.32 12.10
C TYR A 59 -14.38 16.51 10.63
N PRO A 60 -13.28 17.23 10.37
CA PRO A 60 -12.86 17.58 9.01
C PRO A 60 -12.29 16.41 8.22
N TRP A 61 -11.86 15.34 8.90
CA TRP A 61 -11.28 14.13 8.30
C TRP A 61 -12.28 12.97 8.25
N GLY A 62 -13.22 12.94 9.21
CA GLY A 62 -14.27 11.95 9.30
C GLY A 62 -13.75 10.51 9.27
N LEU A 63 -14.62 9.61 8.80
CA LEU A 63 -14.27 8.20 8.64
C LEU A 63 -13.31 7.95 7.46
N TRP A 64 -13.36 8.81 6.42
CA TRP A 64 -12.62 8.64 5.18
C TRP A 64 -11.11 8.59 5.45
N VAL A 65 -10.53 9.73 5.87
CA VAL A 65 -9.09 9.86 6.16
C VAL A 65 -8.63 8.94 7.31
N ALA A 66 -9.51 8.69 8.28
CA ALA A 66 -9.22 7.79 9.39
C ALA A 66 -9.09 6.33 8.94
N PHE A 67 -9.93 5.89 7.99
CA PHE A 67 -9.90 4.53 7.50
C PHE A 67 -8.84 4.33 6.42
N ASP A 68 -8.77 5.19 5.40
CA ASP A 68 -7.86 5.00 4.27
C ASP A 68 -6.40 5.35 4.61
N VAL A 69 -6.13 6.48 5.25
CA VAL A 69 -4.78 6.94 5.56
C VAL A 69 -4.31 6.34 6.87
N MET A 70 -5.07 6.48 7.96
CA MET A 70 -4.57 6.06 9.28
C MET A 70 -4.55 4.53 9.43
N ALA A 71 -5.66 3.85 9.17
CA ALA A 71 -5.73 2.39 9.27
C ALA A 71 -5.21 1.69 8.01
N GLY A 72 -5.61 2.19 6.83
CA GLY A 72 -5.30 1.56 5.55
C GLY A 72 -3.80 1.50 5.29
N VAL A 73 -3.07 2.62 5.43
CA VAL A 73 -1.62 2.61 5.21
C VAL A 73 -0.89 1.68 6.19
N ALA A 74 -1.41 1.51 7.41
CA ALA A 74 -0.88 0.54 8.37
C ALA A 74 -1.05 -0.92 7.90
N PHE A 75 -2.11 -1.25 7.17
CA PHE A 75 -2.30 -2.57 6.55
C PHE A 75 -1.24 -2.89 5.49
N SER A 76 -0.77 -1.89 4.75
CA SER A 76 0.36 -2.06 3.83
C SER A 76 1.73 -2.09 4.52
N GLY A 77 1.77 -1.87 5.85
CA GLY A 77 2.97 -1.93 6.67
C GLY A 77 3.63 -3.31 6.73
N GLY A 78 2.94 -4.38 6.33
CA GLY A 78 3.49 -5.74 6.33
C GLY A 78 4.80 -5.87 5.53
N ALA A 79 4.98 -5.06 4.48
CA ALA A 79 6.20 -5.02 3.69
C ALA A 79 7.43 -4.63 4.52
N TYR A 80 7.45 -3.45 5.15
CA TYR A 80 8.65 -3.04 5.90
C TYR A 80 8.92 -3.95 7.11
N VAL A 81 7.88 -4.49 7.75
CA VAL A 81 8.02 -5.41 8.88
C VAL A 81 8.71 -6.69 8.45
N LEU A 82 8.23 -7.29 7.35
CA LEU A 82 8.80 -8.52 6.85
C LEU A 82 10.21 -8.31 6.31
N CYS A 83 10.46 -7.17 5.65
CA CYS A 83 11.80 -6.80 5.20
C CYS A 83 12.76 -6.61 6.38
N PHE A 84 12.32 -6.03 7.49
CA PHE A 84 13.11 -5.93 8.72
C PHE A 84 13.43 -7.33 9.28
N VAL A 85 12.43 -8.20 9.39
CA VAL A 85 12.61 -9.56 9.91
C VAL A 85 13.55 -10.40 9.03
N VAL A 86 13.41 -10.33 7.71
CA VAL A 86 14.24 -11.11 6.79
C VAL A 86 15.64 -10.53 6.65
N TYR A 87 15.77 -9.23 6.35
CA TYR A 87 17.05 -8.65 5.98
C TYR A 87 17.87 -8.13 7.15
N ILE A 88 17.23 -7.70 8.25
CA ILE A 88 17.95 -7.21 9.44
C ILE A 88 18.09 -8.30 10.49
N LEU A 89 17.00 -9.01 10.82
CA LEU A 89 17.06 -10.12 11.78
C LEU A 89 17.55 -11.44 11.15
N ASN A 90 17.86 -11.44 9.85
CA ASN A 90 18.39 -12.58 9.10
C ASN A 90 17.52 -13.84 9.20
N ALA A 91 16.19 -13.66 9.27
CA ALA A 91 15.24 -14.76 9.39
C ALA A 91 14.91 -15.37 8.02
N GLU A 92 15.82 -16.22 7.53
CA GLU A 92 15.73 -16.91 6.22
C GLU A 92 14.41 -17.69 6.01
N LYS A 93 13.76 -18.11 7.10
CA LYS A 93 12.43 -18.77 7.07
C LYS A 93 11.41 -17.98 6.26
N TYR A 94 11.44 -16.64 6.31
CA TYR A 94 10.45 -15.78 5.68
C TYR A 94 10.82 -15.31 4.27
N HIS A 95 12.03 -15.62 3.79
CA HIS A 95 12.50 -15.25 2.46
C HIS A 95 11.56 -15.68 1.30
N PRO A 96 10.82 -16.80 1.36
CA PRO A 96 9.90 -17.18 0.28
C PRO A 96 8.72 -16.21 0.07
N ILE A 97 8.26 -15.53 1.13
CA ILE A 97 7.06 -14.69 1.09
C ILE A 97 7.34 -13.20 0.90
N ILE A 98 8.61 -12.79 0.96
CA ILE A 98 9.00 -11.38 0.92
C ILE A 98 8.59 -10.70 -0.39
N ARG A 99 8.79 -11.35 -1.53
CA ARG A 99 8.48 -10.77 -2.85
C ARG A 99 6.99 -10.48 -3.02
N ALA A 100 6.14 -11.40 -2.55
CA ALA A 100 4.69 -11.22 -2.58
C ALA A 100 4.26 -10.09 -1.64
N THR A 101 4.86 -10.03 -0.44
CA THR A 101 4.55 -9.02 0.56
C THR A 101 4.97 -7.61 0.13
N VAL A 102 6.17 -7.46 -0.45
CA VAL A 102 6.66 -6.17 -0.98
C VAL A 102 5.79 -5.70 -2.14
N LEU A 103 5.38 -6.61 -3.04
CA LEU A 103 4.45 -6.28 -4.12
C LEU A 103 3.11 -5.82 -3.56
N ASN A 104 2.57 -6.52 -2.56
CA ASN A 104 1.31 -6.10 -1.94
C ASN A 104 1.44 -4.73 -1.26
N GLY A 105 2.52 -4.50 -0.52
CA GLY A 105 2.83 -3.18 0.05
C GLY A 105 2.87 -2.10 -1.02
N LEU A 106 3.54 -2.34 -2.15
CA LEU A 106 3.61 -1.40 -3.28
C LEU A 106 2.22 -1.12 -3.87
N LEU A 107 1.41 -2.16 -4.12
CA LEU A 107 0.06 -2.01 -4.65
C LEU A 107 -0.85 -1.25 -3.68
N GLY A 108 -0.79 -1.56 -2.40
CA GLY A 108 -1.54 -0.87 -1.36
C GLY A 108 -1.15 0.59 -1.24
N TYR A 109 0.15 0.91 -1.22
CA TYR A 109 0.62 2.31 -1.23
C TYR A 109 0.16 3.07 -2.48
N MET A 110 0.20 2.45 -3.68
CA MET A 110 -0.36 3.09 -4.88
C MET A 110 -1.87 3.30 -4.79
N PHE A 111 -2.60 2.35 -4.21
CA PHE A 111 -4.04 2.47 -3.98
C PHE A 111 -4.36 3.61 -3.01
N TYR A 112 -3.67 3.70 -1.86
CA TYR A 112 -3.87 4.78 -0.89
C TYR A 112 -3.44 6.14 -1.43
N ALA A 113 -2.38 6.19 -2.27
CA ALA A 113 -2.02 7.41 -2.98
C ALA A 113 -3.18 7.89 -3.87
N GLY A 114 -3.82 6.96 -4.58
CA GLY A 114 -5.01 7.23 -5.39
C GLY A 114 -6.20 7.68 -4.53
N ALA A 115 -6.48 6.98 -3.43
CA ALA A 115 -7.54 7.32 -2.48
C ALA A 115 -7.39 8.76 -1.97
N LEU A 116 -6.18 9.13 -1.54
CA LEU A 116 -5.86 10.46 -1.02
C LEU A 116 -6.18 11.60 -2.00
N VAL A 117 -6.06 11.36 -3.32
CA VAL A 117 -6.42 12.38 -4.33
C VAL A 117 -7.92 12.70 -4.28
N PHE A 118 -8.78 11.74 -3.94
CA PHE A 118 -10.22 11.95 -3.78
C PHE A 118 -10.56 12.68 -2.46
N ASP A 119 -9.77 12.48 -1.41
CA ASP A 119 -9.97 13.16 -0.12
C ASP A 119 -9.53 14.63 -0.13
N LEU A 120 -8.61 14.99 -1.04
CA LEU A 120 -8.14 16.37 -1.15
C LEU A 120 -9.17 17.28 -1.81
N GLY A 121 -9.59 18.32 -1.08
CA GLY A 121 -10.51 19.35 -1.61
C GLY A 121 -9.99 20.01 -2.89
N ARG A 122 -8.67 20.27 -2.97
CA ARG A 122 -7.96 20.80 -4.15
C ARG A 122 -7.08 19.72 -4.76
N TRP A 123 -7.69 18.67 -5.31
CA TRP A 123 -7.01 17.50 -5.87
C TRP A 123 -5.95 17.83 -6.94
N TRP A 124 -6.16 18.87 -7.76
CA TRP A 124 -5.16 19.33 -8.74
C TRP A 124 -3.87 19.85 -8.11
N ASN A 125 -3.92 20.27 -6.83
CA ASN A 125 -2.75 20.76 -6.09
C ASN A 125 -2.06 19.67 -5.27
N ALA A 126 -2.47 18.41 -5.40
CA ALA A 126 -1.87 17.28 -4.66
C ALA A 126 -0.37 17.09 -4.93
N ILE A 127 0.13 17.59 -6.05
CA ILE A 127 1.55 17.49 -6.46
C ILE A 127 2.42 18.60 -5.82
N ASN A 128 1.81 19.65 -5.26
CA ASN A 128 2.53 20.80 -4.72
C ASN A 128 3.55 20.44 -3.62
N PRO A 129 3.32 19.47 -2.71
CA PRO A 129 4.34 19.03 -1.76
C PRO A 129 5.64 18.49 -2.40
N PHE A 130 5.62 18.09 -3.69
CA PHE A 130 6.77 17.49 -4.37
C PHE A 130 7.46 18.43 -5.36
N ILE A 131 6.69 19.21 -6.14
CA ILE A 131 7.21 20.02 -7.26
C ILE A 131 6.70 21.49 -7.19
N GLY A 132 6.04 21.86 -6.08
CA GLY A 132 5.42 23.17 -5.89
C GLY A 132 6.38 24.32 -5.55
N ARG A 133 5.82 25.48 -5.22
CA ARG A 133 6.58 26.65 -4.72
C ARG A 133 6.39 26.87 -3.22
N GLU A 134 5.26 26.43 -2.67
CA GLU A 134 4.89 26.60 -1.26
C GLU A 134 4.78 25.24 -0.59
N PHE A 135 5.93 24.69 -0.21
CA PHE A 135 6.02 23.32 0.31
C PHE A 135 5.48 23.15 1.74
N GLY A 136 5.53 24.20 2.57
CA GLY A 136 5.12 24.10 3.96
C GLY A 136 6.00 23.15 4.77
N VAL A 137 7.33 23.28 4.64
CA VAL A 137 8.35 22.41 5.28
C VAL A 137 8.24 22.28 6.81
N ASN A 138 7.56 23.23 7.46
CA ASN A 138 7.30 23.21 8.90
C ASN A 138 6.07 22.35 9.28
N SER A 139 5.34 21.82 8.30
CA SER A 139 4.14 21.02 8.52
C SER A 139 4.49 19.54 8.68
N VAL A 140 3.89 18.90 9.69
CA VAL A 140 3.96 17.45 9.84
C VAL A 140 3.34 16.73 8.64
N LEU A 141 2.30 17.31 8.01
CA LEU A 141 1.66 16.70 6.84
C LEU A 141 2.59 16.69 5.62
N PHE A 142 3.41 17.74 5.44
CA PHE A 142 4.44 17.77 4.41
C PHE A 142 5.46 16.65 4.63
N LEU A 143 5.92 16.51 5.88
CA LEU A 143 6.86 15.47 6.27
C LEU A 143 6.28 14.07 6.01
N VAL A 144 5.03 13.81 6.42
CA VAL A 144 4.34 12.53 6.21
C VAL A 144 4.19 12.21 4.72
N ALA A 145 3.85 13.20 3.88
CA ALA A 145 3.73 13.03 2.43
C ALA A 145 5.05 12.63 1.76
N TRP A 146 6.18 13.23 2.18
CA TRP A 146 7.50 12.86 1.67
C TRP A 146 7.94 11.47 2.09
N HIS A 147 7.72 11.09 3.36
CA HIS A 147 8.01 9.73 3.81
C HIS A 147 7.20 8.69 3.01
N PHE A 148 5.91 8.96 2.79
CA PHE A 148 5.05 8.09 1.98
C PHE A 148 5.57 7.93 0.55
N PHE A 149 5.92 9.05 -0.10
CA PHE A 149 6.41 9.07 -1.48
C PHE A 149 7.75 8.36 -1.63
N LEU A 150 8.73 8.70 -0.78
CA LEU A 150 10.06 8.10 -0.82
C LEU A 150 9.98 6.59 -0.49
N TYR A 151 9.14 6.19 0.46
CA TYR A 151 8.96 4.78 0.76
C TYR A 151 8.30 4.02 -0.40
N THR A 152 7.35 4.63 -1.11
CA THR A 152 6.79 4.04 -2.34
C THR A 152 7.86 3.81 -3.40
N ILE A 153 8.82 4.73 -3.54
CA ILE A 153 9.99 4.55 -4.41
C ILE A 153 10.88 3.41 -3.91
N CYS A 154 11.11 3.31 -2.60
CA CYS A 154 11.88 2.21 -2.03
C CYS A 154 11.25 0.85 -2.34
N LEU A 155 9.93 0.72 -2.15
CA LEU A 155 9.16 -0.49 -2.50
C LEU A 155 9.28 -0.82 -3.98
N LEU A 156 9.21 0.19 -4.86
CA LEU A 156 9.38 0.00 -6.30
C LEU A 156 10.78 -0.51 -6.65
N ILE A 157 11.82 0.09 -6.06
CA ILE A 157 13.21 -0.34 -6.27
C ILE A 157 13.41 -1.76 -5.73
N GLU A 158 12.88 -2.09 -4.56
CA GLU A 158 12.97 -3.42 -3.96
C GLU A 158 12.27 -4.49 -4.81
N TYR A 159 11.12 -4.16 -5.42
CA TYR A 159 10.40 -5.06 -6.32
C TYR A 159 11.03 -5.15 -7.72
N SER A 160 11.76 -4.11 -8.15
CA SER A 160 12.27 -4.03 -9.52
C SER A 160 13.23 -5.14 -9.98
N PRO A 161 13.99 -5.89 -9.15
CA PRO A 161 14.72 -7.07 -9.60
C PRO A 161 13.80 -8.17 -10.15
N VAL A 162 12.58 -8.29 -9.62
CA VAL A 162 11.55 -9.22 -10.10
C VAL A 162 11.05 -8.80 -11.47
N LEU A 163 10.77 -7.50 -11.66
CA LEU A 163 10.40 -6.93 -12.97
C LEU A 163 11.53 -7.10 -13.99
N CYS A 164 12.78 -6.86 -13.61
CA CYS A 164 13.93 -7.02 -14.48
C CYS A 164 14.17 -8.49 -14.85
N GLU A 165 13.89 -9.43 -13.93
CA GLU A 165 13.94 -10.87 -14.21
C GLU A 165 12.87 -11.28 -15.22
N TYR A 166 11.65 -10.77 -15.07
CA TYR A 166 10.57 -10.98 -16.03
C TYR A 166 10.90 -10.41 -17.44
N LEU A 167 11.47 -9.20 -17.49
CA LEU A 167 11.87 -8.53 -18.73
C LEU A 167 13.25 -8.96 -19.27
N SER A 168 13.90 -9.96 -18.68
CA SER A 168 15.22 -10.46 -19.08
C SER A 168 16.35 -9.40 -19.12
N LEU A 169 16.23 -8.31 -18.35
CA LEU A 169 17.17 -7.18 -18.32
C LEU A 169 18.34 -7.43 -17.35
N LYS A 170 19.31 -8.25 -17.76
CA LYS A 170 20.42 -8.72 -16.91
C LYS A 170 21.27 -7.58 -16.31
N ARG A 171 21.61 -6.55 -17.08
CA ARG A 171 22.48 -5.44 -16.62
C ARG A 171 21.80 -4.60 -15.54
N VAL A 172 20.55 -4.20 -15.79
CA VAL A 172 19.76 -3.40 -14.84
C VAL A 172 19.50 -4.20 -13.57
N ARG A 173 19.22 -5.50 -13.68
CA ARG A 173 19.04 -6.40 -12.54
C ARG A 173 20.24 -6.40 -11.59
N LEU A 174 21.47 -6.43 -12.11
CA LEU A 174 22.68 -6.43 -11.29
C LEU A 174 22.83 -5.11 -10.52
N PHE A 175 22.60 -3.98 -11.19
CA PHE A 175 22.64 -2.66 -10.56
C PHE A 175 21.58 -2.48 -9.47
N VAL A 176 20.33 -2.86 -9.76
CA VAL A 176 19.26 -2.75 -8.76
C VAL A 176 19.54 -3.67 -7.57
N LYS A 177 20.01 -4.90 -7.81
CA LYS A 177 20.38 -5.82 -6.73
C LYS A 177 21.45 -5.23 -5.80
N SER A 178 22.43 -4.50 -6.34
CA SER A 178 23.48 -3.91 -5.51
C SER A 178 22.97 -2.79 -4.60
N ILE A 179 21.92 -2.05 -5.01
CA ILE A 179 21.33 -0.98 -4.19
C ILE A 179 20.20 -1.45 -3.28
N THR A 180 19.63 -2.64 -3.53
CA THR A 180 18.42 -3.14 -2.85
C THR A 180 18.59 -3.14 -1.33
N LEU A 181 19.72 -3.62 -0.80
CA LEU A 181 19.94 -3.68 0.64
C LEU A 181 19.92 -2.29 1.30
N GLY A 182 20.59 -1.31 0.68
CA GLY A 182 20.57 0.07 1.16
C GLY A 182 19.16 0.68 1.08
N THR A 183 18.43 0.39 0.02
CA THR A 183 17.04 0.83 -0.14
C THR A 183 16.10 0.22 0.90
N VAL A 184 16.28 -1.06 1.25
CA VAL A 184 15.49 -1.73 2.30
C VAL A 184 15.72 -1.06 3.65
N ILE A 185 16.98 -0.84 4.04
CA ILE A 185 17.31 -0.19 5.31
C ILE A 185 16.72 1.21 5.37
N PHE A 186 16.88 1.99 4.29
CA PHE A 186 16.30 3.31 4.18
C PHE A 186 14.76 3.28 4.20
N GLY A 187 14.15 2.31 3.53
CA GLY A 187 12.70 2.12 3.49
C GLY A 187 12.11 1.78 4.86
N ILE A 188 12.78 0.95 5.66
CA ILE A 188 12.37 0.63 7.04
C ILE A 188 12.42 1.88 7.92
N TRP A 189 13.49 2.67 7.80
CA TRP A 189 13.62 3.96 8.49
C TRP A 189 12.50 4.93 8.11
N LEU A 190 12.26 5.12 6.80
CA LEU A 190 11.17 5.97 6.31
C LEU A 190 9.78 5.49 6.76
N SER A 191 9.54 4.18 6.78
CA SER A 191 8.27 3.59 7.22
C SER A 191 8.00 3.85 8.69
N THR A 192 9.04 3.72 9.52
CA THR A 192 8.97 4.01 10.95
C THR A 192 8.61 5.48 11.17
N LEU A 193 9.28 6.38 10.46
CA LEU A 193 9.00 7.82 10.53
C LEU A 193 7.65 8.19 9.98
N HIS A 194 7.18 7.53 8.92
CA HIS A 194 5.87 7.76 8.34
C HIS A 194 4.75 7.42 9.33
N GLN A 195 4.79 6.22 9.91
CA GLN A 195 3.77 5.74 10.86
C GLN A 195 3.77 6.56 12.15
N ALA A 196 4.96 6.89 12.68
CA ALA A 196 5.08 7.80 13.82
C ALA A 196 4.60 9.22 13.46
N GLY A 197 4.87 9.69 12.24
CA GLY A 197 4.44 11.00 11.72
C GLY A 197 2.93 11.10 11.58
N ILE A 198 2.24 10.05 11.15
CA ILE A 198 0.77 9.99 11.15
C ILE A 198 0.25 10.13 12.58
N GLY A 199 0.81 9.41 13.54
CA GLY A 199 0.44 9.57 14.95
C GLY A 199 0.75 10.97 15.51
N ALA A 200 1.80 11.64 15.03
CA ALA A 200 2.11 13.02 15.40
C ALA A 200 1.06 14.02 14.88
N LEU A 201 0.39 13.74 13.75
CA LEU A 201 -0.75 14.56 13.29
C LEU A 201 -1.88 14.56 14.32
N LEU A 202 -2.14 13.42 14.98
CA LEU A 202 -3.15 13.33 16.03
C LEU A 202 -2.75 14.10 17.30
N LEU A 203 -1.45 14.18 17.63
CA LEU A 203 -0.99 15.03 18.73
C LEU A 203 -1.33 16.51 18.49
N MET A 204 -1.22 16.98 17.25
CA MET A 204 -1.60 18.35 16.89
C MET A 204 -3.12 18.58 16.95
N ALA A 205 -3.91 17.51 16.82
CA ALA A 205 -5.37 17.53 16.90
C ALA A 205 -5.92 17.34 18.33
N LYS A 206 -5.10 17.53 19.38
CA LYS A 206 -5.50 17.35 20.79
C LYS A 206 -6.88 17.92 21.16
N PRO A 207 -7.30 19.13 20.73
CA PRO A 207 -8.62 19.67 21.08
C PRO A 207 -9.79 18.84 20.54
N ASN A 208 -9.58 18.09 19.46
CA ASN A 208 -10.61 17.32 18.76
C ASN A 208 -10.61 15.84 19.18
N ILE A 209 -9.68 15.42 20.05
CA ILE A 209 -9.56 14.05 20.53
C ILE A 209 -10.12 13.98 21.95
N HIS A 210 -11.04 13.04 22.17
CA HIS A 210 -11.61 12.82 23.49
C HIS A 210 -10.50 12.44 24.49
N PRO A 211 -10.46 13.03 25.72
CA PRO A 211 -9.34 12.86 26.66
C PRO A 211 -8.95 11.40 26.97
N LEU A 212 -9.92 10.47 26.98
CA LEU A 212 -9.67 9.05 27.17
C LEU A 212 -8.85 8.37 26.06
N TRP A 213 -8.81 8.97 24.86
CA TRP A 213 -8.12 8.44 23.69
C TRP A 213 -6.81 9.20 23.40
N PHE A 214 -6.56 10.29 24.12
CA PHE A 214 -5.36 11.09 23.95
C PHE A 214 -4.20 10.56 24.81
N SER A 215 -3.03 10.42 24.20
CA SER A 215 -1.78 10.12 24.90
C SER A 215 -0.63 10.80 24.18
N GLU A 216 0.38 11.27 24.91
CA GLU A 216 1.59 11.83 24.28
C GLU A 216 2.40 10.75 23.53
N PHE A 217 2.18 9.48 23.87
CA PHE A 217 2.80 8.33 23.20
C PHE A 217 2.07 7.87 21.93
N VAL A 218 1.03 8.59 21.47
CA VAL A 218 0.27 8.25 20.24
C VAL A 218 1.18 7.96 19.03
N PRO A 219 2.26 8.72 18.73
CA PRO A 219 3.17 8.39 17.64
C PRO A 219 3.77 6.99 17.74
N VAL A 220 4.18 6.58 18.95
CA VAL A 220 4.76 5.26 19.20
C VAL A 220 3.69 4.19 19.11
N LEU A 221 2.49 4.45 19.65
CA LEU A 221 1.36 3.53 19.57
C LEU A 221 0.94 3.28 18.12
N PHE A 222 0.95 4.29 17.26
CA PHE A 222 0.69 4.16 15.83
C PHE A 222 1.71 3.25 15.15
N PHE A 223 3.00 3.49 15.40
CA PHE A 223 4.07 2.65 14.88
C PHE A 223 3.95 1.19 15.35
N VAL A 224 3.72 0.95 16.64
CA VAL A 224 3.58 -0.40 17.18
C VAL A 224 2.34 -1.09 16.60
N SER A 225 1.23 -0.37 16.50
CA SER A 225 -0.02 -0.89 15.93
C SER A 225 0.14 -1.26 14.46
N SER A 226 0.91 -0.48 13.68
CA SER A 226 1.16 -0.79 12.28
C SER A 226 2.00 -2.05 12.09
N LEU A 227 2.85 -2.43 13.06
CA LEU A 227 3.55 -3.72 13.03
C LEU A 227 2.54 -4.88 13.06
N PHE A 228 1.63 -4.85 14.03
CA PHE A 228 0.61 -5.89 14.20
C PHE A 228 -0.41 -5.90 13.06
N ALA A 229 -0.88 -4.73 12.63
CA ALA A 229 -1.81 -4.59 11.51
C ALA A 229 -1.18 -5.12 10.20
N GLY A 230 0.07 -4.75 9.92
CA GLY A 230 0.80 -5.22 8.75
C GLY A 230 0.99 -6.74 8.73
N LEU A 231 1.42 -7.33 9.84
CA LEU A 231 1.57 -8.79 9.95
C LEU A 231 0.23 -9.52 9.80
N SER A 232 -0.83 -8.99 10.41
CA SER A 232 -2.19 -9.55 10.31
C SER A 232 -2.67 -9.56 8.86
N MET A 233 -2.37 -8.51 8.09
CA MET A 233 -2.73 -8.44 6.68
C MET A 233 -1.94 -9.41 5.81
N VAL A 234 -0.64 -9.60 6.09
CA VAL A 234 0.17 -10.63 5.41
C VAL A 234 -0.40 -12.03 5.65
N ILE A 235 -0.80 -12.34 6.88
CA ILE A 235 -1.46 -13.61 7.24
C ILE A 235 -2.78 -13.76 6.49
N PHE A 236 -3.61 -12.71 6.50
CA PHE A 236 -4.92 -12.70 5.85
C PHE A 236 -4.82 -12.91 4.33
N GLU A 237 -3.95 -12.18 3.66
CA GLU A 237 -3.72 -12.29 2.22
C GLU A 237 -3.08 -13.62 1.84
N GLY A 238 -2.13 -14.12 2.63
CA GLY A 238 -1.56 -15.45 2.45
C GLY A 238 -2.62 -16.54 2.55
N SER A 239 -3.50 -16.44 3.53
CA SER A 239 -4.60 -17.38 3.75
C SER A 239 -5.63 -17.37 2.60
N ILE A 240 -6.02 -16.18 2.11
CA ILE A 240 -6.94 -16.05 0.98
C ILE A 240 -6.28 -16.53 -0.31
N SER A 241 -5.04 -16.13 -0.57
CA SER A 241 -4.31 -16.54 -1.76
C SER A 241 -4.19 -18.06 -1.85
N LYS A 242 -3.88 -18.73 -0.74
CA LYS A 242 -3.88 -20.19 -0.66
C LYS A 242 -5.24 -20.77 -1.04
N ARG A 243 -6.33 -20.22 -0.51
CA ARG A 243 -7.70 -20.71 -0.75
C ARG A 243 -8.16 -20.49 -2.20
N VAL A 244 -7.86 -19.33 -2.78
CA VAL A 244 -8.31 -18.93 -4.12
C VAL A 244 -7.47 -19.61 -5.21
N PHE A 245 -6.17 -19.73 -5.01
CA PHE A 245 -5.25 -20.37 -5.95
C PHE A 245 -5.09 -21.87 -5.71
N TRP A 246 -5.85 -22.45 -4.77
CA TRP A 246 -5.87 -23.88 -4.50
C TRP A 246 -6.16 -24.67 -5.79
N GLY A 247 -5.17 -25.44 -6.26
CA GLY A 247 -5.26 -26.26 -7.47
C GLY A 247 -5.11 -25.53 -8.81
N ARG A 248 -4.96 -24.20 -8.84
CA ARG A 248 -4.74 -23.42 -10.08
C ARG A 248 -3.28 -23.17 -10.40
N VAL A 249 -2.43 -23.15 -9.38
CA VAL A 249 -0.98 -23.01 -9.53
C VAL A 249 -0.34 -24.35 -9.19
N LYS A 250 0.52 -24.88 -10.09
CA LYS A 250 1.38 -26.03 -9.79
C LYS A 250 2.48 -25.58 -8.81
N VAL A 251 2.09 -25.41 -7.55
CA VAL A 251 3.01 -25.14 -6.45
C VAL A 251 3.40 -26.48 -5.86
N ASP A 252 4.70 -26.68 -5.63
CA ASP A 252 5.19 -27.88 -4.96
C ASP A 252 4.53 -28.03 -3.57
N ARG A 253 4.17 -29.25 -3.19
CA ARG A 253 3.54 -29.54 -1.88
C ARG A 253 4.43 -29.06 -0.73
N GLU A 254 5.74 -29.18 -0.88
CA GLU A 254 6.71 -28.72 0.12
C GLU A 254 6.66 -27.19 0.30
N HIS A 255 6.48 -26.44 -0.80
CA HIS A 255 6.35 -24.98 -0.75
C HIS A 255 5.03 -24.55 -0.08
N LEU A 256 3.94 -25.30 -0.28
CA LEU A 256 2.65 -25.05 0.39
C LEU A 256 2.72 -25.29 1.90
N ILE A 257 3.40 -26.36 2.34
CA ILE A 257 3.56 -26.69 3.76
C ILE A 257 4.46 -25.65 4.44
N ARG A 258 5.59 -25.28 3.83
CA ARG A 258 6.46 -24.21 4.35
C ARG A 258 5.72 -22.88 4.43
N HIS A 259 4.89 -22.54 3.45
CA HIS A 259 4.09 -21.32 3.47
C HIS A 259 3.09 -21.30 4.66
N GLU A 260 2.49 -22.44 4.99
CA GLU A 260 1.61 -22.58 6.15
C GLU A 260 2.34 -22.45 7.48
N GLU A 261 3.50 -23.10 7.63
CA GLU A 261 4.37 -22.94 8.80
C GLU A 261 4.90 -21.51 8.97
N ILE A 262 5.09 -20.80 7.86
CA ILE A 262 5.49 -19.39 7.84
C ILE A 262 4.33 -18.51 8.32
N ILE A 263 3.13 -18.68 7.76
CA ILE A 263 1.96 -17.88 8.14
C ILE A 263 1.60 -18.11 9.60
N LEU A 264 1.61 -19.38 10.05
CA LEU A 264 1.30 -19.74 11.43
C LEU A 264 2.32 -19.21 12.43
N SER A 265 3.56 -18.94 12.03
CA SER A 265 4.56 -18.35 12.94
C SER A 265 4.57 -16.83 12.97
N LEU A 266 3.75 -16.17 12.14
CA LEU A 266 3.58 -14.71 12.16
C LEU A 266 2.48 -14.25 13.13
N GLY A 267 1.59 -15.15 13.58
CA GLY A 267 0.50 -14.88 14.53
C GLY A 267 0.79 -15.46 15.91
#